data_AF-A0A662KNF0-F1
#
_entry.id   AF-A0A662KNF0-F1
#
_cell.length_a   1.000
_cell.length_b   1.000
_cell.length_c   1.000
_cell.angle_alpha   90.00
_cell.angle_beta   90.00
_cell.angle_gamma   90.00
#
_symmetry.space_group_name_H-M   'P 1'
#
loop_
_entity.id
_entity.type
_entity.pdbx_description
1 polymer ?
#
loop_
_entity_poly.entity_id
_entity_poly.type
_entity_poly.pdbx_seq_one_letter_code
_entity_poly.pdbx_strand_id
1 'polypeptide(L)'
;MAFQALNKYGSIDLKEMNVTIFVNGEEVDKINFTEENKDLTYIIDLRPYLNETTTVNLKSNGTGSILYQIFFEQYLPWENNVEQQKEILLDVTYDATNIEVNDTINASVTLI
;
A
#
# COMPACT_ATOMS: atom_id res chain seq x y z
N MET A 1 -22.48 -24.47 6.50
CA MET A 1 -21.26 -24.61 5.67
C MET A 1 -20.18 -23.60 6.06
N ALA A 2 -20.44 -22.28 6.08
CA ALA A 2 -19.41 -21.26 6.41
C ALA A 2 -18.74 -21.44 7.79
N PHE A 3 -19.53 -21.68 8.86
CA PHE A 3 -18.97 -21.92 10.20
C PHE A 3 -18.09 -23.18 10.32
N GLN A 4 -18.38 -24.24 9.54
CA GLN A 4 -17.54 -25.45 9.51
C GLN A 4 -16.19 -25.18 8.84
N ALA A 5 -16.19 -24.37 7.77
CA ALA A 5 -14.95 -23.94 7.12
C ALA A 5 -14.12 -23.05 8.07
N LEU A 6 -14.77 -22.10 8.76
CA LEU A 6 -14.09 -21.26 9.75
C LEU A 6 -13.52 -22.07 10.90
N ASN A 7 -14.21 -23.09 11.43
CA ASN A 7 -13.62 -23.94 12.47
C ASN A 7 -12.41 -24.73 11.97
N LYS A 8 -12.39 -25.14 10.70
CA LYS A 8 -11.26 -25.86 10.10
C LYS A 8 -10.05 -24.94 9.87
N TYR A 9 -10.27 -23.68 9.49
CA TYR A 9 -9.20 -22.72 9.17
C TYR A 9 -8.86 -21.73 10.29
N GLY A 10 -9.69 -21.62 11.32
CA GLY A 10 -9.52 -20.69 12.44
C GLY A 10 -8.56 -21.18 13.52
N SER A 11 -8.10 -22.43 13.44
CA SER A 11 -7.04 -22.94 14.30
C SER A 11 -5.69 -22.62 13.68
N ILE A 12 -5.17 -21.41 13.95
CA ILE A 12 -3.79 -21.04 13.64
C ILE A 12 -2.91 -21.73 14.68
N ASP A 13 -2.35 -22.88 14.35
CA ASP A 13 -1.46 -23.66 15.22
C ASP A 13 -0.02 -23.09 15.13
N LEU A 14 0.13 -21.84 15.57
CA LEU A 14 1.42 -21.14 15.63
C LEU A 14 1.98 -21.28 17.03
N LYS A 15 3.00 -22.15 17.18
CA LYS A 15 3.69 -22.35 18.47
C LYS A 15 4.83 -21.38 18.63
N GLU A 16 5.76 -21.43 17.68
CA GLU A 16 6.90 -20.53 17.61
C GLU A 16 7.38 -20.47 16.16
N MET A 17 7.58 -19.25 15.65
CA MET A 17 8.11 -19.03 14.32
C MET A 17 8.93 -17.75 14.26
N ASN A 18 10.17 -17.87 13.80
CA ASN A 18 11.01 -16.74 13.48
C ASN A 18 10.84 -16.40 12.00
N VAL A 19 10.49 -15.14 11.70
CA VAL A 19 10.47 -14.61 10.35
C VAL A 19 11.55 -13.55 10.24
N THR A 20 12.48 -13.75 9.33
CA THR A 20 13.53 -12.78 9.03
C THR A 20 13.27 -12.19 7.65
N ILE A 21 13.30 -10.86 7.57
CA ILE A 21 13.05 -10.08 6.38
C ILE A 21 14.39 -9.60 5.85
N PHE A 22 14.61 -9.84 4.56
CA PHE A 22 15.78 -9.40 3.84
C PHE A 22 15.37 -8.46 2.71
N VAL A 23 16.13 -7.38 2.54
CA VAL A 23 16.02 -6.50 1.37
C VAL A 23 17.36 -6.49 0.65
N ASN A 24 17.36 -6.83 -0.63
CA ASN A 24 18.57 -6.94 -1.46
C ASN A 24 19.66 -7.84 -0.84
N GLY A 25 19.25 -8.85 -0.06
CA GLY A 25 20.14 -9.80 0.62
C GLY A 25 20.62 -9.36 2.01
N GLU A 26 20.35 -8.13 2.43
CA GLU A 26 20.66 -7.64 3.78
C GLU A 26 19.48 -7.90 4.73
N GLU A 27 19.77 -8.37 5.95
CA GLU A 27 18.75 -8.54 7.00
C GLU A 27 18.30 -7.17 7.52
N VAL A 28 17.03 -6.83 7.29
CA VAL A 28 16.48 -5.52 7.71
C VAL A 28 15.69 -5.62 9.00
N ASP A 29 15.05 -6.76 9.25
CA ASP A 29 14.22 -6.97 10.44
C ASP A 29 14.00 -8.46 10.72
N LYS A 30 13.68 -8.77 11.97
CA LYS A 30 13.39 -10.12 12.43
C LYS A 30 12.28 -10.10 13.48
N ILE A 31 11.21 -10.84 13.22
CA ILE A 31 10.07 -10.98 14.11
C ILE A 31 10.03 -12.39 14.66
N ASN A 32 9.94 -12.53 15.98
CA ASN A 32 9.67 -13.80 16.64
C ASN A 32 8.20 -13.90 17.03
N PHE A 33 7.47 -14.77 16.35
CA PHE A 33 6.08 -15.07 16.65
C PHE A 33 6.00 -16.23 17.66
N THR A 34 5.16 -16.04 18.66
CA THR A 34 4.88 -16.95 19.77
C THR A 34 3.37 -16.99 20.01
N GLU A 35 2.88 -17.92 20.84
CA GLU A 35 1.46 -17.97 21.19
C GLU A 35 0.94 -16.65 21.81
N GLU A 36 1.79 -15.89 22.50
CA GLU A 36 1.40 -14.63 23.15
C GLU A 36 1.17 -13.48 22.17
N ASN A 37 1.84 -13.50 21.01
CA ASN A 37 1.83 -12.40 20.05
C ASN A 37 1.30 -12.78 18.66
N LYS A 38 0.75 -14.00 18.51
CA LYS A 38 0.26 -14.55 17.24
C LYS A 38 -0.87 -13.74 16.58
N ASP A 39 -1.60 -12.95 17.36
CA ASP A 39 -2.73 -12.13 16.88
C ASP A 39 -2.31 -10.68 16.56
N LEU A 40 -1.01 -10.35 16.71
CA LEU A 40 -0.48 -9.02 16.40
C LEU A 40 -0.11 -8.90 14.92
N THR A 41 -0.49 -7.76 14.33
CA THR A 41 -0.05 -7.37 12.98
C THR A 41 1.19 -6.48 13.09
N TYR A 42 2.22 -6.83 12.35
CA TYR A 42 3.46 -6.05 12.26
C TYR A 42 3.51 -5.33 10.92
N ILE A 43 3.88 -4.05 10.95
CA ILE A 43 4.11 -3.23 9.77
C ILE A 43 5.58 -2.85 9.76
N ILE A 44 6.28 -3.25 8.70
CA ILE A 44 7.71 -2.98 8.52
C ILE A 44 7.86 -1.97 7.39
N ASP A 45 8.52 -0.86 7.69
CA ASP A 45 8.80 0.17 6.69
C ASP A 45 10.06 -0.19 5.89
N LEU A 46 9.86 -0.56 4.62
CA LEU A 46 10.94 -0.91 3.71
C LEU A 46 11.41 0.28 2.86
N ARG A 47 10.81 1.48 3.00
CA ARG A 47 11.16 2.67 2.23
C ARG A 47 12.65 3.04 2.27
N PRO A 48 13.36 2.94 3.43
CA PRO A 48 14.79 3.27 3.49
C PRO A 48 15.69 2.38 2.64
N TYR A 49 15.22 1.21 2.22
CA TYR A 49 15.99 0.19 1.49
C TYR A 49 15.61 0.10 0.00
N LEU A 50 14.75 1.01 -0.48
CA LEU A 50 14.28 1.00 -1.86
C LEU A 50 15.35 1.52 -2.82
N ASN A 51 15.63 0.71 -3.83
CA ASN A 51 16.43 1.03 -5.02
C ASN A 51 15.58 0.86 -6.29
N GLU A 52 16.16 1.14 -7.47
CA GLU A 52 15.50 0.96 -8.78
C GLU A 52 14.86 -0.43 -8.95
N THR A 53 15.55 -1.47 -8.48
CA THR A 53 14.99 -2.81 -8.34
C THR A 53 15.27 -3.29 -6.92
N THR A 54 14.21 -3.58 -6.18
CA THR A 54 14.30 -4.01 -4.78
C THR A 54 13.77 -5.44 -4.66
N THR A 55 14.62 -6.36 -4.21
CA THR A 55 14.21 -7.74 -3.93
C THR A 55 13.93 -7.88 -2.45
N VAL A 56 12.71 -8.29 -2.10
CA VAL A 56 12.32 -8.59 -0.72
C VAL A 56 12.22 -10.11 -0.55
N ASN A 57 12.92 -10.65 0.43
CA ASN A 57 12.86 -12.07 0.77
C ASN A 57 12.42 -12.25 2.22
N LEU A 58 11.48 -13.16 2.44
CA LEU A 58 11.08 -13.59 3.77
C LEU A 58 11.60 -15.01 3.98
N LYS A 59 12.26 -15.26 5.11
CA LYS A 59 12.63 -16.60 5.55
C LYS A 59 11.92 -16.88 6.86
N SER A 60 11.08 -17.92 6.86
CA SER A 60 10.47 -18.43 8.08
C SER A 60 11.19 -19.67 8.57
N ASN A 61 11.33 -19.79 9.89
CA ASN A 61 11.83 -20.97 10.56
C ASN A 61 10.99 -21.21 11.83
N GLY A 62 10.29 -22.34 11.87
CA GLY A 62 9.46 -22.72 13.02
C GLY A 62 8.25 -23.53 12.59
N THR A 63 7.27 -23.61 13.49
CA THR A 63 6.06 -24.42 13.30
C THR A 63 4.82 -23.54 13.37
N GLY A 64 4.07 -23.52 12.26
CA GLY A 64 2.82 -22.79 12.13
C GLY A 64 2.67 -22.18 10.74
N SER A 65 1.72 -21.25 10.62
CA SER A 65 1.44 -20.50 9.39
C SER A 65 1.31 -19.03 9.72
N ILE A 66 1.83 -18.18 8.84
CA ILE A 66 1.74 -16.72 8.95
C ILE A 66 1.18 -16.17 7.65
N LEU A 67 0.29 -15.20 7.77
CA LEU A 67 -0.18 -14.40 6.65
C LEU A 67 0.71 -13.17 6.53
N TYR A 68 1.12 -12.85 5.31
CA TYR A 68 1.91 -11.66 5.02
C TYR A 68 1.38 -10.98 3.76
N GLN A 69 1.62 -9.69 3.66
CA GLN A 69 1.34 -8.89 2.48
C GLN A 69 2.49 -7.91 2.26
N ILE A 70 2.92 -7.79 1.00
CA ILE A 70 3.86 -6.77 0.56
C ILE A 70 3.10 -5.90 -0.41
N PHE A 71 3.08 -4.59 -0.17
CA PHE A 71 2.49 -3.61 -1.07
C PHE A 71 3.51 -2.53 -1.40
N PHE A 72 3.37 -1.92 -2.57
CA PHE A 72 4.20 -0.84 -3.04
C PHE A 72 3.28 0.21 -3.66
N GLU A 73 3.43 1.44 -3.20
CA GLU A 73 2.71 2.59 -3.73
C GLU A 73 3.73 3.61 -4.24
N GLN A 74 3.50 4.12 -5.45
CA GLN A 74 4.29 5.20 -6.01
C GLN A 74 3.38 6.21 -6.67
N TYR A 75 3.80 7.48 -6.60
CA TYR A 75 3.21 8.50 -7.43
C TYR A 75 3.69 8.29 -8.88
N LEU A 76 2.74 8.15 -9.79
CA LEU A 76 3.00 8.23 -11.21
C LEU A 76 2.63 9.64 -11.66
N PRO A 77 3.58 10.44 -12.18
CA PRO A 77 3.25 11.68 -12.85
C PRO A 77 2.20 11.41 -13.92
N TRP A 78 1.26 12.33 -14.04
CA TRP A 78 0.24 12.28 -15.09
C TRP A 78 0.95 12.25 -16.44
N GLU A 79 1.01 11.09 -17.09
CA GLU A 79 1.48 11.03 -18.47
C GLU A 79 0.45 11.70 -19.36
N ASN A 80 0.91 12.36 -20.43
CA ASN A 80 0.05 13.14 -21.32
C ASN A 80 -1.05 12.32 -22.05
N ASN A 81 -1.17 11.01 -21.84
CA ASN A 81 -2.10 10.16 -22.58
C ASN A 81 -2.61 8.93 -21.80
N VAL A 82 -2.74 8.99 -20.48
CA VAL A 82 -3.57 7.96 -19.83
C VAL A 82 -5.02 8.30 -20.18
N GLU A 83 -5.69 7.43 -20.96
CA GLU A 83 -7.13 7.54 -21.17
C GLU A 83 -7.80 7.47 -19.79
N GLN A 84 -8.10 8.64 -19.23
CA GLN A 84 -8.83 8.73 -17.98
C GLN A 84 -10.23 8.19 -18.26
N GLN A 85 -10.66 7.18 -17.49
CA GLN A 85 -12.08 6.99 -17.30
C GLN A 85 -12.61 8.27 -16.67
N LYS A 86 -13.30 9.06 -17.49
CA LYS A 86 -13.90 10.33 -17.11
C LYS A 86 -15.10 10.02 -16.21
N GLU A 87 -14.85 9.71 -14.95
CA GLU A 87 -15.91 9.54 -13.94
C GLU A 87 -16.51 10.89 -13.56
N ILE A 88 -15.72 11.95 -13.63
CA ILE A 88 -16.09 13.35 -13.35
C ILE A 88 -15.29 14.24 -14.31
N LEU A 89 -15.96 14.95 -15.22
CA LEU A 89 -15.34 16.05 -15.98
C LEU A 89 -15.74 17.39 -15.34
N LEU A 90 -14.75 18.25 -15.09
CA LEU A 90 -15.01 19.63 -14.72
C LEU A 90 -14.58 20.51 -15.88
N ASP A 91 -15.54 21.25 -16.43
CA ASP A 91 -15.25 22.33 -17.37
C ASP A 91 -15.27 23.65 -16.61
N VAL A 92 -14.13 24.35 -16.66
CA VAL A 92 -13.93 25.60 -15.93
C VAL A 92 -13.74 26.70 -16.95
N THR A 93 -14.66 27.65 -16.96
CA THR A 93 -14.64 28.80 -17.85
C THR A 93 -14.47 30.08 -17.04
N TYR A 94 -13.64 30.99 -17.54
CA TYR A 94 -13.45 32.31 -16.94
C TYR A 94 -13.12 33.31 -18.06
N ASP A 95 -13.53 34.57 -17.86
CA ASP A 95 -13.19 35.65 -18.79
C ASP A 95 -11.87 36.28 -18.36
N ALA A 96 -10.88 36.27 -19.27
CA ALA A 96 -9.56 36.83 -19.05
C ALA A 96 -9.25 38.02 -19.96
N THR A 97 -10.28 38.60 -20.60
CA THR A 97 -10.09 39.60 -21.66
C THR A 97 -9.50 40.91 -21.13
N ASN A 98 -9.83 41.31 -19.90
CA ASN A 98 -9.27 42.49 -19.23
C ASN A 98 -8.96 42.14 -17.77
N ILE A 99 -7.70 41.84 -17.46
CA ILE A 99 -7.24 41.54 -16.10
C ILE A 99 -6.14 42.53 -15.73
N GLU A 100 -6.27 43.19 -14.58
CA GLU A 100 -5.21 44.01 -13.99
C GLU A 100 -4.54 43.33 -12.78
N VAL A 101 -3.40 43.87 -12.34
CA VAL A 101 -2.70 43.37 -11.16
C VAL A 101 -3.56 43.60 -9.92
N ASN A 102 -3.82 42.53 -9.17
CA ASN A 102 -4.72 42.44 -8.00
C ASN A 102 -6.22 42.31 -8.31
N ASP A 103 -6.60 42.02 -9.54
CA ASP A 103 -8.00 41.68 -9.84
C ASP A 103 -8.40 40.29 -9.33
N THR A 104 -9.67 40.17 -8.96
CA THR A 104 -10.30 38.88 -8.65
C THR A 104 -11.24 38.51 -9.79
N ILE A 105 -10.98 37.37 -10.45
CA ILE A 105 -11.82 36.84 -11.51
C ILE A 105 -12.80 35.79 -10.97
N ASN A 106 -14.01 35.79 -11.52
CA ASN A 106 -14.99 34.76 -11.24
C ASN A 106 -14.89 33.65 -12.30
N ALA A 107 -14.67 32.42 -11.85
CA ALA A 107 -14.70 31.24 -12.71
C ALA A 107 -16.02 30.49 -12.52
N SER A 108 -16.59 30.02 -13.62
CA SER A 108 -17.76 29.14 -13.62
C SER A 108 -17.30 27.70 -13.82
N VAL A 109 -17.77 26.79 -12.97
CA VAL A 109 -17.44 25.37 -13.02
C VAL A 109 -18.70 24.59 -13.36
N THR A 110 -18.63 23.76 -14.40
CA THR A 110 -19.69 22.84 -14.78
C THR A 110 -19.20 21.41 -14.69
N LEU A 111 -19.99 20.55 -14.03
CA LEU A 111 -19.78 19.11 -14.03
C LEU A 111 -20.37 18.54 -15.33
N ILE A 112 -19.58 17.78 -16.08
CA ILE A 112 -19.95 17.14 -17.35
C ILE A 112 -19.77 15.62 -17.25
#